data_AF-A0A2U8VTU8-F1
#
_entry.id   AF-A0A2U8VTU8-F1
#
_cell.length_a   1.000
_cell.length_b   1.000
_cell.length_c   1.000
_cell.angle_alpha   90.00
_cell.angle_beta   90.00
_cell.angle_gamma   90.00
#
_symmetry.space_group_name_H-M   'P 1'
#
loop_
_entity.id
_entity.type
_entity.pdbx_description
1 polymer ?
#
loop_
_entity_poly.entity_id
_entity_poly.type
_entity_poly.pdbx_seq_one_letter_code
_entity_poly.pdbx_strand_id
1 'polypeptide(L)'
;MTHAVVQDVAETALALSAPRWRAVAGRLGRACSFGLVGTILMLGGASTQAGTKPALPEDGLVVESGGEVRPVAAWTAMCARMPDECAVDTREPAVIPLNTALWRTLTSVNRRVNARIKPITDQAHWGVVDRWEYPDDGFGDCEDYQLLKRRMLVERGLPRRALRMTVVIDEIGEGHAVLMVRTDRGDFILDNKTNAVLSWRRTGYAYIKREGQDSERWVSLNGGASPTVTANR
;
A
#
# COMPACT_ATOMS: atom_id res chain seq x y z
N MET A 1 -57.28 -28.82 33.07
CA MET A 1 -56.97 -28.88 34.51
C MET A 1 -55.73 -28.02 34.71
N THR A 2 -55.89 -26.70 34.86
CA THR A 2 -55.81 -25.98 36.14
C THR A 2 -54.56 -26.33 36.95
N HIS A 3 -53.57 -25.45 36.98
CA HIS A 3 -53.30 -24.59 38.14
C HIS A 3 -52.24 -23.54 37.81
N ALA A 4 -52.63 -22.28 37.96
CA ALA A 4 -51.74 -21.14 38.17
C ALA A 4 -51.52 -20.97 39.68
N VAL A 5 -50.32 -20.59 40.12
CA VAL A 5 -50.12 -19.79 41.34
C VAL A 5 -48.95 -18.82 41.13
N VAL A 6 -49.25 -17.57 41.43
CA VAL A 6 -48.48 -16.32 41.45
C VAL A 6 -47.84 -16.13 42.84
N GLN A 7 -46.60 -15.62 42.93
CA GLN A 7 -45.99 -14.74 43.97
C GLN A 7 -44.66 -14.21 43.33
N ASP A 8 -44.33 -12.94 43.07
CA ASP A 8 -44.36 -11.65 43.80
C ASP A 8 -43.74 -11.78 45.22
N VAL A 9 -42.74 -11.05 45.71
CA VAL A 9 -42.17 -9.71 45.47
C VAL A 9 -40.78 -9.71 46.15
N ALA A 10 -39.78 -8.96 45.68
CA ALA A 10 -38.85 -8.24 46.57
C ALA A 10 -37.91 -7.33 45.76
N GLU A 11 -38.15 -6.03 45.91
CA GLU A 11 -37.25 -4.93 45.55
C GLU A 11 -35.87 -5.08 46.20
N THR A 12 -34.83 -4.69 45.47
CA THR A 12 -33.66 -4.09 46.11
C THR A 12 -33.06 -3.05 45.17
N ALA A 13 -33.56 -1.81 45.33
CA ALA A 13 -32.93 -0.63 44.77
C ALA A 13 -31.64 -0.34 45.54
N LEU A 14 -30.48 -0.51 44.91
CA LEU A 14 -29.21 0.04 45.40
C LEU A 14 -28.94 1.36 44.69
N ALA A 15 -29.04 2.43 45.46
CA ALA A 15 -28.79 3.80 45.07
C ALA A 15 -27.29 4.09 44.85
N LEU A 16 -27.03 4.77 43.73
CA LEU A 16 -26.14 5.91 43.54
C LEU A 16 -24.88 6.07 44.42
N SER A 17 -23.72 6.11 43.76
CA SER A 17 -22.65 7.04 44.16
C SER A 17 -21.83 7.49 42.95
N ALA A 18 -22.09 8.72 42.49
CA ALA A 18 -21.25 9.44 41.54
C ALA A 18 -19.97 9.97 42.23
N PRO A 19 -18.82 10.00 41.53
CA PRO A 19 -17.58 10.54 42.09
C PRO A 19 -17.64 12.07 42.19
N ARG A 20 -17.42 12.57 43.42
CA ARG A 20 -17.38 13.98 43.79
C ARG A 20 -16.09 14.63 43.26
N TRP A 21 -16.18 15.47 42.24
CA TRP A 21 -15.09 16.36 41.83
C TRP A 21 -14.86 17.42 42.92
N ARG A 22 -13.73 17.35 43.62
CA ARG A 22 -13.29 18.40 44.53
C ARG A 22 -12.61 19.50 43.73
N ALA A 23 -13.30 20.63 43.58
CA ALA A 23 -12.68 21.89 43.17
C ALA A 23 -11.79 22.41 44.31
N VAL A 24 -10.51 22.63 44.02
CA VAL A 24 -9.59 23.35 44.93
C VAL A 24 -9.38 24.74 44.33
N ALA A 25 -10.09 25.72 44.90
CA ALA A 25 -9.84 27.14 44.67
C ALA A 25 -8.92 27.67 45.77
N GLY A 26 -7.64 27.89 45.45
CA GLY A 26 -6.67 28.56 46.31
C GLY A 26 -6.58 30.04 45.95
N ARG A 27 -6.83 30.92 46.93
CA ARG A 27 -6.86 32.38 46.78
C ARG A 27 -5.46 32.99 46.62
N LEU A 28 -5.42 33.97 45.73
CA LEU A 28 -4.66 35.23 45.72
C LEU A 28 -3.76 35.52 46.94
N GLY A 29 -2.46 35.62 46.67
CA GLY A 29 -1.50 36.43 47.44
C GLY A 29 -0.87 37.48 46.52
N ARG A 30 -1.21 38.75 46.73
CA ARG A 30 -0.50 39.90 46.15
C ARG A 30 0.66 40.27 47.08
N ALA A 31 1.86 40.40 46.54
CA ALA A 31 2.91 41.24 47.10
C ALA A 31 3.62 41.96 45.95
N CYS A 32 3.38 43.27 45.85
CA CYS A 32 4.16 44.17 45.02
C CYS A 32 5.52 44.40 45.66
N SER A 33 6.59 44.35 44.86
CA SER A 33 7.79 45.15 45.09
C SER A 33 8.42 45.51 43.74
N PHE A 34 8.66 46.80 43.57
CA PHE A 34 9.24 47.48 42.41
C PHE A 34 10.69 47.03 42.15
N GLY A 35 11.10 46.97 40.87
CA GLY A 35 12.51 46.87 40.52
C GLY A 35 12.80 46.63 39.04
N LEU A 36 13.20 47.71 38.36
CA LEU A 36 13.86 47.81 37.06
C LEU A 36 13.08 47.47 35.77
N VAL A 37 12.83 48.55 35.01
CA VAL A 37 12.65 48.56 33.56
C VAL A 37 13.92 48.01 32.91
N GLY A 38 13.83 46.81 32.35
CA GLY A 38 14.80 46.24 31.42
C GLY A 38 14.08 45.88 30.14
N THR A 39 13.90 46.86 29.24
CA THR A 39 13.33 46.62 27.91
C THR A 39 14.36 45.91 27.05
N ILE A 40 14.50 44.59 27.24
CA ILE A 40 15.21 43.75 26.27
C ILE A 40 14.24 43.55 25.11
N LEU A 41 14.50 44.21 23.99
CA LEU A 41 13.97 43.82 22.70
C LEU A 41 14.49 42.41 22.40
N MET A 42 13.73 41.39 22.83
CA MET A 42 13.85 40.06 22.27
C MET A 42 13.34 40.15 20.83
N LEU A 43 14.22 40.43 19.88
CA LEU A 43 14.01 40.02 18.50
C LEU A 43 13.95 38.48 18.52
N GLY A 44 12.75 37.95 18.78
CA GLY A 44 12.44 36.55 18.56
C GLY A 44 12.60 36.30 17.07
N GLY A 45 13.78 35.83 16.67
CA GLY A 45 14.01 35.29 15.34
C GLY A 45 13.00 34.18 15.13
N ALA A 46 12.04 34.41 14.25
CA ALA A 46 11.20 33.35 13.73
C ALA A 46 12.12 32.40 12.98
N SER A 47 12.56 31.33 13.64
CA SER A 47 13.20 30.21 13.00
C SER A 47 12.17 29.56 12.07
N THR A 48 12.06 30.06 10.84
CA THR A 48 11.38 29.35 9.77
C THR A 48 12.16 28.07 9.54
N GLN A 49 11.71 26.98 10.15
CA GLN A 49 12.13 25.64 9.74
C GLN A 49 11.70 25.48 8.29
N ALA A 50 12.64 25.70 7.37
CA ALA A 50 12.44 25.37 5.97
C ALA A 50 12.28 23.85 5.91
N GLY A 51 11.03 23.38 5.91
CA GLY A 51 10.73 21.96 5.76
C GLY A 51 11.35 21.46 4.46
N THR A 52 12.29 20.53 4.57
CA THR A 52 12.91 19.87 3.43
C THR A 52 11.80 19.30 2.55
N LYS A 53 11.63 19.85 1.34
CA LYS A 53 10.66 19.31 0.38
C LYS A 53 11.04 17.84 0.13
N PRO A 54 10.08 16.89 0.12
CA PRO A 54 10.40 15.51 -0.21
C PRO A 54 11.08 15.47 -1.57
N ALA A 55 12.35 15.05 -1.60
CA ALA A 55 13.09 14.87 -2.83
C ALA A 55 12.46 13.71 -3.61
N LEU A 56 12.29 13.93 -4.92
CA LEU A 56 11.90 12.85 -5.82
C LEU A 56 13.12 11.98 -6.11
N PRO A 57 12.94 10.68 -6.33
CA PRO A 57 14.02 9.86 -6.85
C PRO A 57 14.46 10.37 -8.23
N GLU A 58 15.77 10.51 -8.44
CA GLU A 58 16.35 10.99 -9.70
C GLU A 58 17.05 9.87 -10.51
N ASP A 59 17.25 8.68 -9.91
CA ASP A 59 18.05 7.58 -10.47
C ASP A 59 17.22 6.45 -11.13
N GLY A 60 16.02 6.72 -11.62
CA GLY A 60 15.23 5.66 -12.25
C GLY A 60 15.63 5.46 -13.71
N LEU A 61 16.13 4.26 -14.01
CA LEU A 61 16.24 3.76 -15.37
C LEU A 61 14.97 3.01 -15.73
N VAL A 62 14.70 2.88 -17.02
CA VAL A 62 13.64 2.05 -17.55
C VAL A 62 14.17 0.62 -17.72
N VAL A 63 13.36 -0.39 -17.38
CA VAL A 63 13.67 -1.79 -17.70
C VAL A 63 13.41 -2.01 -19.19
N GLU A 64 14.47 -2.41 -19.89
CA GLU A 64 14.38 -2.86 -21.29
C GLU A 64 13.49 -4.09 -21.41
N SER A 65 12.75 -4.15 -22.51
CA SER A 65 11.88 -5.28 -22.84
C SER A 65 12.32 -5.95 -24.14
N GLY A 66 12.27 -7.27 -24.15
CA GLY A 66 12.49 -8.09 -25.34
C GLY A 66 11.19 -8.44 -26.06
N GLY A 67 11.18 -9.61 -26.69
CA GLY A 67 10.05 -10.11 -27.47
C GLY A 67 8.86 -10.55 -26.63
N GLU A 68 7.79 -10.92 -27.33
CA GLU A 68 6.57 -11.48 -26.73
C GLU A 68 6.87 -12.80 -25.99
N VAL A 69 6.28 -12.95 -24.81
CA VAL A 69 6.33 -14.19 -24.00
C VAL A 69 4.96 -14.52 -23.45
N ARG A 70 4.79 -15.76 -22.99
CA ARG A 70 3.57 -16.17 -22.31
C ARG A 70 3.55 -15.67 -20.86
N PRO A 71 2.39 -15.21 -20.35
CA PRO A 71 2.21 -14.92 -18.94
C PRO A 71 2.33 -16.20 -18.09
N VAL A 72 2.27 -16.05 -16.75
CA VAL A 72 2.04 -17.20 -15.86
C VAL A 72 0.62 -17.75 -16.06
N ALA A 73 0.41 -19.04 -15.80
CA ALA A 73 -0.88 -19.68 -16.06
C ALA A 73 -2.03 -19.06 -15.23
N ALA A 74 -1.74 -18.69 -13.98
CA ALA A 74 -2.71 -18.07 -13.08
C ALA A 74 -3.19 -16.70 -13.59
N TRP A 75 -2.33 -15.89 -14.22
CA TRP A 75 -2.73 -14.66 -14.92
C TRP A 75 -3.75 -14.94 -16.01
N THR A 76 -3.48 -15.89 -16.90
CA THR A 76 -4.41 -16.27 -17.98
C THR A 76 -5.76 -16.74 -17.41
N ALA A 77 -5.72 -17.55 -16.36
CA ALA A 77 -6.93 -18.03 -15.69
C ALA A 77 -7.71 -16.88 -15.04
N MET A 78 -7.02 -15.91 -14.45
CA MET A 78 -7.60 -14.71 -13.86
C MET A 78 -8.26 -13.84 -14.94
N CYS A 79 -7.58 -13.57 -16.06
CA CYS A 79 -8.16 -12.77 -17.16
C CYS A 79 -9.45 -13.38 -17.71
N ALA A 80 -9.58 -14.70 -17.71
CA ALA A 80 -10.81 -15.36 -18.12
C ALA A 80 -11.99 -15.08 -17.16
N ARG A 81 -11.72 -14.81 -15.87
CA ARG A 81 -12.72 -14.45 -14.85
C ARG A 81 -12.92 -12.94 -14.73
N MET A 82 -11.85 -12.16 -14.91
CA MET A 82 -11.76 -10.71 -14.72
C MET A 82 -11.08 -10.08 -15.95
N PRO A 83 -11.75 -10.01 -17.12
CA PRO A 83 -11.12 -9.55 -18.36
C PRO A 83 -10.64 -8.09 -18.27
N ASP A 84 -11.34 -7.24 -17.52
CA ASP A 84 -10.97 -5.83 -17.33
C ASP A 84 -9.62 -5.66 -16.61
N GLU A 85 -9.15 -6.67 -15.88
CA GLU A 85 -7.82 -6.63 -15.24
C GLU A 85 -6.67 -6.74 -16.23
N CYS A 86 -6.93 -7.30 -17.42
CA CYS A 86 -5.92 -7.59 -18.43
C CYS A 86 -6.08 -6.74 -19.70
N ALA A 87 -7.19 -6.02 -19.81
CA ALA A 87 -7.46 -5.11 -20.91
C ALA A 87 -6.42 -3.99 -20.99
N VAL A 88 -5.98 -3.68 -22.21
CA VAL A 88 -5.04 -2.60 -22.50
C VAL A 88 -5.73 -1.52 -23.32
N ASP A 89 -5.93 -0.35 -22.72
CA ASP A 89 -6.38 0.85 -23.42
C ASP A 89 -5.17 1.65 -23.94
N THR A 90 -4.94 1.60 -25.25
CA THR A 90 -3.82 2.32 -25.89
C THR A 90 -3.98 3.84 -25.94
N ARG A 91 -5.14 4.37 -25.52
CA ARG A 91 -5.36 5.82 -25.33
C ARG A 91 -4.80 6.31 -23.99
N GLU A 92 -4.64 5.42 -23.01
CA GLU A 92 -3.99 5.77 -21.76
C GLU A 92 -2.48 6.00 -21.96
N PRO A 93 -1.84 6.90 -21.19
CA PRO A 93 -0.40 7.08 -21.26
C PRO A 93 0.35 5.88 -20.68
N ALA A 94 1.32 5.36 -21.44
CA ALA A 94 2.21 4.27 -21.04
C ALA A 94 3.34 4.71 -20.07
N VAL A 95 3.56 6.02 -19.97
CA VAL A 95 4.57 6.68 -19.13
C VAL A 95 3.90 7.87 -18.46
N ILE A 96 4.03 8.01 -17.14
CA ILE A 96 3.41 9.11 -16.37
C ILE A 96 4.46 10.04 -15.74
N PRO A 97 4.19 11.35 -15.61
CA PRO A 97 5.13 12.28 -14.99
C PRO A 97 5.24 12.05 -13.48
N LEU A 98 6.46 11.83 -12.98
CA LEU A 98 6.70 11.67 -11.56
C LEU A 98 6.86 13.02 -10.86
N ASN A 99 5.81 13.40 -10.13
CA ASN A 99 5.81 14.57 -9.24
C ASN A 99 5.61 14.15 -7.76
N THR A 100 5.73 15.12 -6.84
CA THR A 100 5.62 14.85 -5.39
C THR A 100 4.28 14.28 -4.98
N ALA A 101 3.18 14.67 -5.64
CA ALA A 101 1.84 14.17 -5.33
C ALA A 101 1.69 12.70 -5.76
N LEU A 102 2.17 12.35 -6.94
CA LEU A 102 2.21 10.96 -7.41
C LEU A 102 3.09 10.11 -6.49
N TRP A 103 4.29 10.57 -6.14
CA TRP A 103 5.18 9.84 -5.23
C TRP A 103 4.55 9.55 -3.86
N ARG A 104 3.86 10.54 -3.27
CA ARG A 104 3.07 10.36 -2.05
C ARG A 104 1.94 9.35 -2.23
N THR A 105 1.30 9.34 -3.38
CA THR A 105 0.22 8.40 -3.70
C THR A 105 0.75 6.97 -3.76
N LEU A 106 1.83 6.74 -4.53
CA LEU A 106 2.47 5.42 -4.66
C LEU A 106 2.91 4.88 -3.30
N THR A 107 3.64 5.68 -2.53
CA THR A 107 4.15 5.29 -1.21
C THR A 107 3.01 5.05 -0.19
N SER A 108 1.96 5.87 -0.22
CA SER A 108 0.81 5.69 0.66
C SER A 108 0.01 4.43 0.33
N VAL A 109 -0.23 4.14 -0.96
CA VAL A 109 -0.95 2.92 -1.37
C VAL A 109 -0.13 1.69 -1.02
N ASN A 110 1.16 1.67 -1.34
CA ASN A 110 2.05 0.54 -1.01
C ASN A 110 1.98 0.18 0.48
N ARG A 111 2.24 1.18 1.35
CA ARG A 111 2.20 0.99 2.80
C ARG A 111 0.83 0.57 3.32
N ARG A 112 -0.26 1.14 2.77
CA ARG A 112 -1.61 0.82 3.21
C ARG A 112 -1.99 -0.62 2.88
N VAL A 113 -1.68 -1.09 1.66
CA VAL A 113 -1.96 -2.47 1.28
C VAL A 113 -1.11 -3.44 2.09
N ASN A 114 0.19 -3.15 2.22
CA ASN A 114 1.11 -3.98 3.00
C ASN A 114 0.70 -4.15 4.47
N ALA A 115 0.06 -3.14 5.06
CA ALA A 115 -0.44 -3.19 6.42
C ALA A 115 -1.83 -3.85 6.56
N ARG A 116 -2.63 -3.90 5.49
CA ARG A 116 -4.01 -4.40 5.52
C ARG A 116 -4.09 -5.90 5.29
N ILE A 117 -3.27 -6.42 4.38
CA ILE A 117 -3.35 -7.82 3.97
C ILE A 117 -2.42 -8.65 4.85
N LYS A 118 -2.91 -9.83 5.26
CA LYS A 118 -2.15 -10.82 6.01
C LYS A 118 -1.63 -11.88 5.03
N PRO A 119 -0.30 -12.14 5.00
CA PRO A 119 0.28 -13.04 4.02
C PRO A 119 -0.10 -14.50 4.33
N ILE A 120 -0.65 -15.20 3.33
CA ILE A 120 -0.82 -16.66 3.28
C ILE A 120 -0.65 -17.11 1.83
N THR A 121 -0.13 -18.31 1.60
CA THR A 121 0.00 -18.85 0.24
C THR A 121 -1.34 -19.29 -0.33
N ASP A 122 -1.47 -19.30 -1.65
CA ASP A 122 -2.66 -19.85 -2.32
C ASP A 122 -2.95 -21.31 -1.99
N GLN A 123 -1.91 -22.11 -1.72
CA GLN A 123 -2.11 -23.49 -1.31
C GLN A 123 -2.81 -23.58 0.05
N ALA A 124 -2.47 -22.68 0.98
CA ALA A 124 -3.12 -22.59 2.28
C ALA A 124 -4.50 -21.91 2.19
N HIS A 125 -4.66 -20.96 1.27
CA HIS A 125 -5.88 -20.18 1.13
C HIS A 125 -6.97 -20.93 0.33
N TRP A 126 -6.62 -21.37 -0.87
CA TRP A 126 -7.52 -21.89 -1.89
C TRP A 126 -7.34 -23.38 -2.19
N GLY A 127 -6.26 -23.99 -1.68
CA GLY A 127 -5.94 -25.38 -1.96
C GLY A 127 -5.31 -25.62 -3.33
N VAL A 128 -4.89 -24.56 -4.03
CA VAL A 128 -4.27 -24.62 -5.36
C VAL A 128 -2.89 -23.96 -5.35
N VAL A 129 -2.06 -24.25 -6.35
CA VAL A 129 -0.66 -23.80 -6.36
C VAL A 129 -0.52 -22.29 -6.54
N ASP A 130 -1.31 -21.69 -7.45
CA ASP A 130 -1.21 -20.28 -7.84
C ASP A 130 -2.58 -19.83 -8.37
N ARG A 131 -3.16 -18.78 -7.77
CA ARG A 131 -4.47 -18.22 -8.03
C ARG A 131 -4.47 -16.72 -7.72
N TRP A 132 -4.39 -15.96 -8.79
CA TRP A 132 -4.54 -14.51 -8.73
C TRP A 132 -6.00 -14.11 -8.49
N GLU A 133 -6.25 -13.37 -7.41
CA GLU A 133 -7.56 -12.87 -7.01
C GLU A 133 -7.43 -11.52 -6.26
N TYR A 134 -8.54 -10.81 -6.02
CA TYR A 134 -8.48 -9.71 -5.06
C TYR A 134 -8.52 -10.22 -3.61
N PRO A 135 -7.64 -9.73 -2.71
CA PRO A 135 -7.59 -10.15 -1.31
C PRO A 135 -8.66 -9.41 -0.48
N ASP A 136 -9.93 -9.51 -0.89
CA ASP A 136 -11.04 -8.76 -0.29
C ASP A 136 -11.40 -9.25 1.13
N ASP A 137 -11.05 -10.49 1.46
CA ASP A 137 -11.13 -11.08 2.81
C ASP A 137 -9.94 -10.71 3.71
N GLY A 138 -8.95 -9.98 3.19
CA GLY A 138 -7.77 -9.54 3.91
C GLY A 138 -6.60 -10.52 3.90
N PHE A 139 -6.65 -11.58 3.09
CA PHE A 139 -5.60 -12.58 2.95
C PHE A 139 -5.12 -12.70 1.50
N GLY A 140 -3.85 -13.04 1.30
CA GLY A 140 -3.29 -13.29 -0.02
C GLY A 140 -1.77 -13.35 -0.02
N ASP A 141 -1.17 -13.60 -1.17
CA ASP A 141 0.28 -13.54 -1.38
C ASP A 141 0.67 -12.47 -2.41
N CYS A 142 1.80 -12.60 -3.08
CA CYS A 142 2.44 -11.46 -3.74
C CYS A 142 1.59 -10.84 -4.86
N GLU A 143 0.96 -11.64 -5.70
CA GLU A 143 0.08 -11.18 -6.79
C GLU A 143 -1.14 -10.43 -6.27
N ASP A 144 -1.78 -10.93 -5.21
CA ASP A 144 -3.01 -10.38 -4.66
C ASP A 144 -2.77 -8.99 -4.08
N TYR A 145 -1.64 -8.81 -3.38
CA TYR A 145 -1.21 -7.49 -2.91
C TYR A 145 -1.02 -6.53 -4.08
N GLN A 146 -0.43 -6.98 -5.18
CA GLN A 146 -0.14 -6.13 -6.32
C GLN A 146 -1.41 -5.78 -7.11
N LEU A 147 -2.33 -6.72 -7.28
CA LEU A 147 -3.66 -6.49 -7.85
C LEU A 147 -4.42 -5.44 -7.05
N LEU A 148 -4.43 -5.55 -5.72
CA LEU A 148 -5.08 -4.57 -4.86
C LEU A 148 -4.42 -3.18 -4.97
N LYS A 149 -3.08 -3.12 -4.98
CA LYS A 149 -2.37 -1.84 -5.18
C LYS A 149 -2.72 -1.22 -6.53
N ARG A 150 -2.75 -2.02 -7.60
CA ARG A 150 -3.11 -1.56 -8.95
C ARG A 150 -4.54 -1.03 -8.98
N ARG A 151 -5.52 -1.78 -8.45
CA ARG A 151 -6.92 -1.34 -8.32
C ARG A 151 -7.01 0.01 -7.61
N MET A 152 -6.37 0.14 -6.45
CA MET A 152 -6.38 1.39 -5.67
C MET A 152 -5.72 2.57 -6.39
N LEU A 153 -4.71 2.32 -7.23
CA LEU A 153 -4.06 3.37 -8.02
C LEU A 153 -4.92 3.77 -9.23
N VAL A 154 -5.54 2.82 -9.90
CA VAL A 154 -6.50 3.08 -10.99
C VAL A 154 -7.71 3.87 -10.49
N GLU A 155 -8.25 3.53 -9.33
CA GLU A 155 -9.31 4.30 -8.66
C GLU A 155 -8.91 5.76 -8.34
N ARG A 156 -7.60 6.04 -8.30
CA ARG A 156 -7.03 7.39 -8.10
C ARG A 156 -6.68 8.08 -9.42
N GLY A 157 -7.11 7.51 -10.55
CA GLY A 157 -6.94 8.07 -11.89
C GLY A 157 -5.57 7.79 -12.51
N LEU A 158 -4.77 6.87 -11.96
CA LEU A 158 -3.54 6.45 -12.64
C LEU A 158 -3.89 5.48 -13.78
N PRO A 159 -3.25 5.62 -14.96
CA PRO A 159 -3.51 4.77 -16.11
C PRO A 159 -3.00 3.35 -15.85
N ARG A 160 -3.85 2.34 -16.09
CA ARG A 160 -3.46 0.92 -15.99
C ARG A 160 -2.29 0.63 -16.93
N ARG A 161 -2.21 1.27 -18.10
CA ARG A 161 -1.11 1.11 -19.07
C ARG A 161 0.28 1.47 -18.50
N ALA A 162 0.37 2.27 -17.45
CA ALA A 162 1.62 2.56 -16.74
C ALA A 162 1.83 1.70 -15.47
N LEU A 163 0.84 0.91 -15.06
CA LEU A 163 0.81 0.09 -13.83
C LEU A 163 0.78 -1.41 -14.20
N ARG A 164 1.97 -2.01 -14.34
CA ARG A 164 2.13 -3.32 -14.96
C ARG A 164 2.56 -4.38 -13.97
N MET A 165 1.81 -5.46 -13.92
CA MET A 165 2.17 -6.67 -13.22
C MET A 165 3.44 -7.24 -13.84
N THR A 166 4.40 -7.51 -12.96
CA THR A 166 5.75 -7.94 -13.32
C THR A 166 6.10 -9.17 -12.52
N VAL A 167 6.64 -10.17 -13.21
CA VAL A 167 7.16 -11.40 -12.60
C VAL A 167 8.67 -11.29 -12.54
N VAL A 168 9.20 -11.52 -11.34
CA VAL A 168 10.62 -11.47 -11.02
C VAL A 168 11.06 -12.79 -10.38
N ILE A 169 12.37 -12.97 -10.28
CA ILE A 169 12.99 -13.90 -9.33
C ILE A 169 13.55 -13.07 -8.19
N ASP A 170 13.17 -13.42 -6.96
CA ASP A 170 13.53 -12.69 -5.76
C ASP A 170 14.94 -13.04 -5.24
N GLU A 171 15.34 -12.47 -4.09
CA GLU A 171 16.70 -12.62 -3.55
C GLU A 171 17.02 -14.05 -3.09
N ILE A 172 16.01 -14.90 -2.91
CA ILE A 172 16.14 -16.30 -2.48
C ILE A 172 15.88 -17.29 -3.62
N GLY A 173 15.72 -16.78 -4.85
CA GLY A 173 15.64 -17.59 -6.07
C GLY A 173 14.23 -18.05 -6.42
N GLU A 174 13.19 -17.46 -5.84
CA GLU A 174 11.80 -17.86 -6.09
C GLU A 174 11.08 -16.87 -7.00
N GLY A 175 10.03 -17.36 -7.68
CA GLY A 175 9.10 -16.49 -8.37
C GLY A 175 8.49 -15.49 -7.38
N HIS A 176 8.29 -14.26 -7.84
CA HIS A 176 7.63 -13.18 -7.09
C HIS A 176 6.89 -12.25 -8.04
N ALA A 177 5.71 -11.77 -7.65
CA ALA A 177 4.94 -10.76 -8.38
C ALA A 177 5.12 -9.38 -7.74
N VAL A 178 5.45 -8.38 -8.57
CA VAL A 178 5.58 -6.98 -8.16
C VAL A 178 4.79 -6.06 -9.08
N LEU A 179 4.39 -4.89 -8.58
CA LEU A 179 3.73 -3.88 -9.39
C LEU A 179 4.76 -2.86 -9.86
N MET A 180 5.00 -2.82 -11.17
CA MET A 180 5.87 -1.85 -11.80
C MET A 180 5.09 -0.63 -12.27
N VAL A 181 5.60 0.56 -11.93
CA VAL A 181 5.06 1.85 -12.34
C VAL A 181 6.06 2.53 -13.26
N ARG A 182 5.67 2.73 -14.52
CA ARG A 182 6.51 3.38 -15.52
C ARG A 182 6.33 4.90 -15.50
N THR A 183 7.40 5.62 -15.20
CA THR A 183 7.38 7.09 -15.11
C THR A 183 8.42 7.73 -16.03
N ASP A 184 8.32 9.04 -16.22
CA ASP A 184 9.33 9.86 -16.91
C ASP A 184 10.68 9.93 -16.16
N ARG A 185 10.72 9.46 -14.91
CA ARG A 185 11.93 9.29 -14.10
C ARG A 185 12.33 7.84 -13.93
N GLY A 186 11.85 6.92 -14.78
CA GLY A 186 12.17 5.49 -14.78
C GLY A 186 11.10 4.58 -14.19
N ASP A 187 11.45 3.30 -14.03
CA ASP A 187 10.55 2.27 -13.52
C ASP A 187 10.72 2.09 -12.00
N PHE A 188 9.60 2.24 -11.27
CA PHE A 188 9.51 2.09 -9.82
C PHE A 188 8.65 0.89 -9.43
N ILE A 189 8.95 0.30 -8.28
CA ILE A 189 8.38 -0.97 -7.84
C ILE A 189 7.65 -0.77 -6.51
N LEU A 190 6.38 -1.20 -6.51
CA LEU A 190 5.61 -1.43 -5.30
C LEU A 190 5.63 -2.93 -5.02
N ASP A 191 5.88 -3.28 -3.76
CA ASP A 191 6.17 -4.65 -3.33
C ASP A 191 5.55 -4.91 -1.95
N ASN A 192 5.09 -6.13 -1.67
CA ASN A 192 4.63 -6.56 -0.35
C ASN A 192 5.78 -6.91 0.61
N LYS A 193 6.99 -7.21 0.11
CA LYS A 193 8.18 -7.48 0.94
C LYS A 193 8.77 -6.23 1.61
N THR A 194 8.43 -5.03 1.12
CA THR A 194 8.91 -3.77 1.69
C THR A 194 7.92 -2.61 1.53
N ASN A 195 7.88 -1.72 2.52
CA ASN A 195 7.08 -0.49 2.44
C ASN A 195 7.74 0.59 1.56
N ALA A 196 9.03 0.48 1.27
CA ALA A 196 9.72 1.43 0.41
C ALA A 196 9.34 1.21 -1.06
N VAL A 197 9.00 2.29 -1.77
CA VAL A 197 8.92 2.26 -3.24
C VAL A 197 10.33 2.48 -3.76
N LEU A 198 10.83 1.53 -4.55
CA LEU A 198 12.22 1.50 -5.01
C LEU A 198 12.29 1.59 -6.54
N SER A 199 13.38 2.16 -7.06
CA SER A 199 13.77 1.94 -8.45
C SER A 199 14.04 0.45 -8.66
N TRP A 200 13.65 -0.11 -9.81
CA TRP A 200 13.78 -1.54 -10.10
C TRP A 200 15.20 -2.08 -9.83
N ARG A 201 16.24 -1.29 -10.14
CA ARG A 201 17.66 -1.65 -9.92
C ARG A 201 18.05 -1.82 -8.45
N ARG A 202 17.30 -1.20 -7.55
CA ARG A 202 17.56 -1.21 -6.10
C ARG A 202 16.82 -2.34 -5.38
N THR A 203 15.95 -3.06 -6.07
CA THR A 203 15.21 -4.19 -5.48
C THR A 203 16.09 -5.43 -5.27
N GLY A 204 17.12 -5.62 -6.10
CA GLY A 204 17.95 -6.83 -6.08
C GLY A 204 17.36 -8.02 -6.86
N TYR A 205 16.18 -7.85 -7.47
CA TYR A 205 15.50 -8.90 -8.23
C TYR A 205 16.05 -9.10 -9.65
N ALA A 206 15.88 -10.33 -10.17
CA ALA A 206 16.00 -10.58 -11.61
C ALA A 206 14.63 -10.42 -12.28
N TYR A 207 14.51 -9.47 -13.20
CA TYR A 207 13.25 -9.14 -13.86
C TYR A 207 13.01 -10.03 -15.06
N ILE A 208 12.02 -10.92 -15.01
CA ILE A 208 11.86 -11.97 -16.02
C ILE A 208 10.91 -11.53 -17.14
N LYS A 209 9.70 -11.11 -16.77
CA LYS A 209 8.63 -10.79 -17.72
C LYS A 209 7.61 -9.86 -17.09
N ARG A 210 6.84 -9.16 -17.92
CA ARG A 210 5.82 -8.19 -17.49
C ARG A 210 4.70 -8.12 -18.51
N GLU A 211 3.54 -7.63 -18.09
CA GLU A 211 2.53 -7.13 -19.02
C GLU A 211 3.15 -6.21 -20.09
N GLY A 212 2.70 -6.40 -21.33
CA GLY A 212 2.97 -5.46 -22.41
C GLY A 212 2.21 -4.15 -22.21
N GLN A 213 2.41 -3.23 -23.14
CA GLN A 213 1.82 -1.89 -23.07
C GLN A 213 0.95 -1.55 -24.28
N ASP A 214 1.05 -2.34 -25.35
CA ASP A 214 0.38 -2.06 -26.63
C ASP A 214 -0.64 -3.16 -27.00
N SER A 215 -0.69 -4.23 -26.21
CA SER A 215 -1.68 -5.30 -26.27
C SER A 215 -1.65 -6.10 -24.96
N GLU A 216 -2.58 -7.02 -24.76
CA GLU A 216 -2.65 -7.93 -23.59
C GLU A 216 -1.49 -8.93 -23.50
N ARG A 217 -0.61 -8.94 -24.50
CA ARG A 217 0.57 -9.80 -24.56
C ARG A 217 1.61 -9.40 -23.52
N TRP A 218 2.32 -10.38 -23.00
CA TRP A 218 3.46 -10.14 -22.11
C TRP A 218 4.76 -10.03 -22.90
N VAL A 219 5.74 -9.34 -22.32
CA VAL A 219 7.09 -9.17 -22.90
C VAL A 219 8.15 -9.73 -21.96
N SER A 220 9.23 -10.29 -22.52
CA SER A 220 10.40 -10.63 -21.72
C SER A 220 11.10 -9.36 -21.23
N LEU A 221 11.79 -9.50 -20.11
CA LEU A 221 12.70 -8.50 -19.56
C LEU A 221 14.11 -9.12 -19.47
N ASN A 222 15.07 -8.36 -18.94
CA ASN A 222 16.50 -8.74 -18.99
C ASN A 222 16.92 -9.91 -18.07
N GLY A 223 15.99 -10.56 -17.37
CA GLY A 223 16.23 -11.68 -16.48
C GLY A 223 16.08 -13.03 -17.17
N GLY A 224 16.71 -14.06 -16.60
CA GLY A 224 16.84 -15.40 -17.19
C GLY A 224 15.55 -16.23 -17.23
N ALA A 225 15.62 -17.49 -16.78
CA ALA A 225 14.52 -18.44 -16.92
C ALA A 225 13.22 -17.96 -16.23
N SER A 226 12.07 -18.24 -16.86
CA SER A 226 10.76 -17.85 -16.33
C SER A 226 10.25 -18.80 -15.25
N PRO A 227 9.80 -18.31 -14.10
CA PRO A 227 9.14 -19.14 -13.11
C PRO A 227 7.76 -19.57 -13.61
N THR A 228 7.30 -20.72 -13.14
CA THR A 228 5.97 -21.27 -13.45
C THR A 228 4.88 -20.67 -12.58
N VAL A 229 5.23 -20.14 -11.40
CA VAL A 229 4.34 -19.59 -10.38
C VAL A 229 4.95 -18.35 -9.73
N THR A 230 4.15 -17.47 -9.15
CA THR A 230 4.62 -16.22 -8.52
C THR A 230 4.82 -16.27 -7.02
N ALA A 231 4.26 -17.24 -6.31
CA ALA A 231 4.57 -17.47 -4.89
C ALA A 231 4.75 -18.97 -4.65
N ASN A 232 5.81 -19.34 -3.91
CA ASN A 232 6.11 -20.75 -3.62
C ASN A 232 6.08 -21.07 -2.11
N ARG A 233 6.11 -20.07 -1.24
CA ARG A 233 6.13 -20.21 0.22
C ARG A 233 5.80 -18.93 0.96
#